data_AF-A0A6C0TV71-F1
#
_entry.id   AF-A0A6C0TV71-F1
#
_cell.length_a   1.000
_cell.length_b   1.000
_cell.length_c   1.000
_cell.angle_alpha   90.00
_cell.angle_beta   90.00
_cell.angle_gamma   90.00
#
_symmetry.space_group_name_H-M   'P 1'
#
loop_
_entity.id
_entity.type
_entity.pdbx_description
1 polymer ?
#
loop_
_entity_poly.entity_id
_entity_poly.type
_entity_poly.pdbx_seq_one_letter_code
_entity_poly.pdbx_strand_id
1 'polypeptide(L)'
;MVASHDLYEDLQISREDIQKRREQDSKLDKLLDEYNDLDNQVLAGESISAGNAEDDAVQELKEKRRAVKDRIAHHLQGGQG
;
A
#
# COMPACT_ATOMS: atom_id res chain seq x y z
N MET A 1 15.20 -7.62 -8.72
CA MET A 1 15.23 -6.79 -7.50
C MET A 1 13.82 -6.27 -7.33
N VAL A 2 13.05 -6.78 -6.37
CA VAL A 2 11.71 -6.26 -6.10
C VAL A 2 11.88 -4.85 -5.56
N ALA A 3 11.55 -3.85 -6.37
CA ALA A 3 11.45 -2.49 -5.87
C ALA A 3 10.22 -2.47 -4.96
N SER A 4 10.45 -2.46 -3.65
CA SER A 4 9.47 -2.04 -2.67
C SER A 4 9.05 -0.62 -3.07
N HIS A 5 7.90 -0.52 -3.76
CA HIS A 5 7.32 0.77 -4.12
C HIS A 5 6.93 1.45 -2.81
N ASP A 6 7.71 2.44 -2.38
CA ASP A 6 7.36 3.25 -1.22
C ASP A 6 6.06 4.01 -1.57
N LEU A 7 4.96 3.66 -0.89
CA LEU A 7 3.65 4.30 -1.03
C LEU A 7 3.74 5.83 -1.07
N TYR A 8 4.61 6.37 -0.24
CA TYR A 8 4.86 7.81 -0.10
C TYR A 8 5.41 8.43 -1.38
N GLU A 9 6.35 7.75 -2.06
CA GLU A 9 6.90 8.21 -3.33
C GLU A 9 5.86 8.11 -4.45
N ASP A 10 5.08 7.02 -4.47
CA ASP A 10 4.04 6.80 -5.47
C ASP A 10 2.92 7.85 -5.39
N LEU A 11 2.57 8.26 -4.17
CA LEU A 11 1.56 9.28 -3.90
C LEU A 11 2.16 10.70 -3.86
N GLN A 12 3.46 10.84 -4.11
CA GLN A 12 4.21 12.10 -4.05
C GLN A 12 3.94 12.89 -2.76
N ILE A 13 3.88 12.19 -1.62
CA ILE A 13 3.56 12.75 -0.32
C ILE A 13 4.61 12.38 0.72
N SER A 14 4.97 13.35 1.56
CA SER A 14 5.90 13.12 2.66
C SER A 14 5.29 12.21 3.73
N ARG A 15 6.12 11.38 4.36
CA ARG A 15 5.70 10.56 5.52
C ARG A 15 5.07 11.39 6.64
N GLU A 16 5.64 12.57 6.91
CA GLU A 16 5.09 13.52 7.89
C GLU A 16 3.66 13.99 7.54
N ASP A 17 3.39 14.31 6.27
CA ASP A 17 2.07 14.76 5.83
C ASP A 17 1.03 13.65 5.94
N ILE A 18 1.38 12.42 5.54
CA ILE A 18 0.51 11.25 5.78
C ILE A 18 0.27 11.06 7.27
N GLN A 19 1.30 11.21 8.10
CA GLN A 19 1.18 10.98 9.54
C GLN A 19 0.24 11.99 10.20
N LYS A 20 0.35 13.27 9.84
CA LYS A 20 -0.59 14.30 10.29
C LYS A 20 -2.02 14.03 9.80
N ARG A 21 -2.18 13.59 8.55
CA ARG A 21 -3.49 13.29 7.99
C ARG A 21 -4.14 12.07 8.64
N ARG A 22 -3.40 10.98 8.89
CA ARG A 22 -3.97 9.79 9.54
C ARG A 22 -4.41 10.06 10.98
N GLU A 23 -3.72 10.97 11.68
CA GLU A 23 -4.14 11.40 13.02
C GLU A 23 -5.50 12.11 13.02
N GLN A 24 -5.79 12.85 11.94
CA GLN A 24 -7.05 13.59 11.78
C GLN A 24 -8.12 12.80 11.01
N ASP A 25 -7.72 11.73 10.33
CA ASP A 25 -8.55 10.96 9.43
C ASP A 25 -8.43 9.45 9.71
N SER A 26 -9.34 8.95 10.55
CA SER A 26 -9.39 7.52 10.91
C SER A 26 -9.67 6.60 9.71
N LYS A 27 -10.17 7.12 8.59
CA LYS A 27 -10.37 6.31 7.37
C LYS A 27 -9.05 6.14 6.64
N LEU A 28 -8.27 7.23 6.50
CA LEU A 28 -6.91 7.16 5.97
C LEU A 28 -6.02 6.26 6.84
N ASP A 29 -6.13 6.37 8.17
CA ASP A 29 -5.40 5.52 9.12
C ASP A 29 -5.60 4.02 8.84
N LYS A 30 -6.85 3.58 8.71
CA LYS A 30 -7.18 2.19 8.39
C LYS A 30 -6.67 1.76 7.03
N LEU A 31 -6.78 2.62 6.01
CA LEU A 31 -6.29 2.32 4.67
C LEU A 31 -4.77 2.15 4.64
N LEU A 32 -4.04 2.99 5.38
CA LEU A 32 -2.59 2.89 5.50
C LEU A 32 -2.17 1.61 6.22
N ASP A 33 -2.87 1.24 7.29
CA ASP A 33 -2.64 0.00 8.01
C ASP A 33 -2.89 -1.23 7.12
N GLU A 34 -4.01 -1.24 6.39
CA GLU A 34 -4.36 -2.29 5.43
C GLU A 34 -3.34 -2.40 4.30
N TYR A 35 -2.87 -1.26 3.77
CA TYR A 35 -1.81 -1.26 2.75
C TYR A 35 -0.52 -1.86 3.28
N ASN A 36 -0.09 -1.46 4.49
CA ASN A 36 1.14 -1.95 5.09
C ASN A 36 1.06 -3.45 5.37
N ASP A 37 -0.08 -3.93 5.87
CA ASP A 37 -0.31 -5.36 6.09
C ASP A 37 -0.23 -6.15 4.77
N LEU A 38 -0.92 -5.68 3.72
CA LEU A 38 -0.87 -6.29 2.39
C LEU A 38 0.55 -6.28 1.80
N ASP A 39 1.29 -5.18 1.95
CA ASP A 39 2.67 -5.10 1.46
C ASP A 39 3.59 -6.09 2.18
N ASN A 40 3.45 -6.24 3.49
CA ASN A 40 4.18 -7.25 4.26
C ASN A 40 3.82 -8.68 3.81
N GLN A 41 2.53 -8.95 3.54
CA GLN A 41 2.10 -10.24 3.01
C GLN A 41 2.67 -10.52 1.62
N VAL A 42 2.67 -9.52 0.72
CA VAL A 42 3.30 -9.62 -0.60
C VAL A 42 4.78 -9.92 -0.45
N LEU A 43 5.51 -9.14 0.35
CA LEU A 43 6.95 -9.32 0.63
C LEU A 43 7.25 -10.71 1.19
N ALA A 44 6.45 -11.20 2.13
CA ALA A 44 6.58 -12.55 2.69
C ALA A 44 6.34 -13.61 1.60
N GLY A 45 5.29 -13.46 0.80
CA GLY A 45 4.97 -14.37 -0.30
C GLY A 45 6.04 -14.38 -1.39
N GLU A 46 6.56 -13.22 -1.79
CA GLU A 46 7.66 -13.10 -2.76
C GLU A 46 8.97 -13.69 -2.22
N SER A 47 9.23 -13.51 -0.91
CA SER A 47 10.40 -14.10 -0.26
C SER A 47 10.33 -15.63 -0.21
N ILE A 48 9.13 -16.20 -0.05
CA ILE A 48 8.91 -17.65 -0.06
C ILE A 48 8.95 -18.20 -1.50
N SER A 49 8.42 -17.47 -2.47
CA SER A 49 8.33 -17.84 -3.89
C SER A 49 9.65 -17.63 -4.67
N ALA A 50 10.72 -17.15 -4.02
CA ALA A 50 12.03 -16.83 -4.62
C ALA A 50 12.74 -17.96 -5.41
N GLY A 51 12.13 -19.14 -5.56
CA GLY A 51 12.59 -20.22 -6.44
C GLY A 51 11.52 -20.89 -7.32
N ASN A 52 10.23 -20.65 -7.14
CA ASN A 52 9.17 -21.30 -7.92
C ASN A 52 7.99 -20.35 -8.07
N ALA A 53 7.49 -20.23 -9.31
CA ALA A 53 6.33 -19.49 -9.81
C ALA A 53 5.57 -18.62 -8.79
N GLU A 54 5.42 -17.34 -9.13
CA GLU A 54 4.59 -16.40 -8.38
C GLU A 54 3.21 -17.02 -8.11
N ASP A 55 2.92 -17.25 -6.82
CA ASP A 55 1.73 -17.98 -6.40
C ASP A 55 0.48 -17.12 -6.66
N ASP A 56 -0.64 -17.76 -7.00
CA ASP A 56 -1.93 -17.08 -7.24
C ASP A 56 -2.33 -16.21 -6.03
N ALA A 57 -1.95 -16.65 -4.82
CA ALA A 57 -2.11 -15.89 -3.59
C ALA A 57 -1.31 -14.58 -3.58
N VAL A 58 -0.07 -14.59 -4.08
CA VAL A 58 0.78 -13.39 -4.17
C VAL A 58 0.23 -12.41 -5.21
N GLN A 59 -0.27 -12.93 -6.34
CA GLN A 59 -0.98 -12.13 -7.34
C GLN A 59 -2.21 -11.43 -6.74
N GLU A 60 -3.07 -12.15 -6.02
CA GLU A 60 -4.25 -11.57 -5.37
C GLU A 60 -3.86 -10.50 -4.34
N LEU A 61 -2.82 -10.74 -3.54
CA LEU A 61 -2.31 -9.76 -2.58
C LEU A 61 -1.78 -8.49 -3.26
N LYS A 62 -1.07 -8.63 -4.40
CA LYS A 62 -0.61 -7.49 -5.21
C LYS A 62 -1.77 -6.67 -5.75
N GLU A 63 -2.85 -7.32 -6.21
CA GLU A 63 -4.07 -6.66 -6.66
C GLU A 63 -4.76 -5.90 -5.53
N LYS A 64 -4.92 -6.53 -4.36
CA LYS A 64 -5.46 -5.87 -3.16
C LYS A 64 -4.61 -4.68 -2.76
N ARG A 65 -3.29 -4.83 -2.68
CA ARG A 65 -2.36 -3.74 -2.37
C ARG A 65 -2.54 -2.56 -3.32
N ARG A 66 -2.68 -2.85 -4.62
CA ARG A 66 -2.95 -1.82 -5.64
C ARG A 66 -4.29 -1.12 -5.43
N ALA A 67 -5.35 -1.85 -5.12
CA ALA A 67 -6.66 -1.28 -4.87
C ALA A 67 -6.68 -0.39 -3.62
N VAL A 68 -6.00 -0.79 -2.55
CA VAL A 68 -5.87 0.03 -1.32
C VAL A 68 -5.02 1.27 -1.61
N LYS A 69 -3.92 1.13 -2.35
CA LYS A 69 -3.13 2.29 -2.81
C LYS A 69 -3.98 3.30 -3.55
N ASP A 70 -4.78 2.85 -4.51
CA ASP A 70 -5.68 3.71 -5.28
C ASP A 70 -6.71 4.41 -4.39
N ARG A 71 -7.26 3.71 -3.40
CA ARG A 71 -8.16 4.30 -2.39
C ARG A 71 -7.47 5.36 -1.55
N ILE A 72 -6.24 5.12 -1.09
CA ILE A 72 -5.43 6.11 -0.36
C ILE A 72 -5.18 7.31 -1.26
N ALA A 73 -4.73 7.08 -2.49
CA ALA A 73 -4.49 8.12 -3.47
C ALA A 73 -5.74 8.97 -3.70
N HIS A 74 -6.89 8.33 -3.90
CA HIS A 74 -8.16 8.99 -4.11
C HIS A 74 -8.60 9.76 -2.86
N HIS A 75 -8.41 9.20 -1.67
CA HIS A 75 -8.76 9.87 -0.41
C HIS A 75 -7.88 11.10 -0.16
N LEU A 76 -6.60 11.03 -0.52
CA LEU A 76 -5.65 12.14 -0.39
C LEU A 76 -5.81 13.22 -1.48
N GLN A 77 -6.20 12.83 -2.71
CA GLN A 77 -6.40 13.74 -3.84
C GLN A 77 -7.83 14.31 -3.89
N GLY A 78 -8.82 13.57 -3.36
CA GLY A 78 -10.25 13.87 -3.38
C GLY A 78 -10.74 14.85 -2.31
N GLY A 79 -9.83 15.54 -1.62
CA GLY A 79 -10.15 16.67 -0.74
C GLY A 79 -10.34 18.01 -1.46
N GLN A 80 -10.31 18.04 -2.79
CA GLN A 80 -10.59 19.24 -3.60
C GLN A 80 -11.49 18.87 -4.80
N GLY A 81 -12.79 19.01 -4.59
CA GLY A 81 -13.83 18.98 -5.61
C GLY A 81 -15.07 19.65 -5.05
#